data_AF-A0AA95FXH7-F1
#
_entry.id   AF-A0AA95FXH7-F1
#
_cell.length_a   1.000
_cell.length_b   1.000
_cell.length_c   1.000
_cell.angle_alpha   90.00
_cell.angle_beta   90.00
_cell.angle_gamma   90.00
#
_symmetry.space_group_name_H-M   'P 1'
#
loop_
_entity.id
_entity.type
_entity.pdbx_description
1 polymer ?
#
loop_
_entity_poly.entity_id
_entity_poly.type
_entity_poly.pdbx_seq_one_letter_code
_entity_poly.pdbx_strand_id
1 'polypeptide(L)' 'MTDETPVPALNTPVTWGGIAIWADQLHDALDTCNADKRGISVLNIRRQTSRE' A
#
# COMPACT_ATOMS: atom_id res chain seq x y z
N MET A 1 -6.60 6.10 11.89
CA MET A 1 -7.14 6.22 10.52
C MET A 1 -6.07 5.64 9.63
N THR A 2 -6.40 4.69 8.75
CA THR A 2 -5.45 4.28 7.70
C THR A 2 -5.59 5.30 6.58
N ASP A 3 -4.49 5.89 6.14
CA ASP A 3 -4.52 6.82 5.02
C ASP A 3 -4.89 6.06 3.74
N GLU A 4 -5.55 6.74 2.80
CA GLU A 4 -5.86 6.16 1.49
C GLU A 4 -4.54 5.81 0.77
N THR A 5 -4.42 4.59 0.24
CA THR A 5 -3.27 4.22 -0.57
C THR A 5 -3.30 5.01 -1.88
N PRO A 6 -2.27 5.81 -2.21
CA PRO A 6 -2.28 6.60 -3.43
C PRO A 6 -2.32 5.70 -4.67
N VAL A 7 -3.08 6.11 -5.69
CA VAL A 7 -3.14 5.43 -6.99
C VAL A 7 -2.17 6.11 -7.95
N PRO A 8 -1.11 5.43 -8.43
CA PRO A 8 -0.17 6.00 -9.38
C PRO A 8 -0.81 6.28 -10.74
N ALA A 9 -0.59 7.48 -11.29
CA ALA A 9 -1.09 7.85 -12.61
C ALA A 9 -0.06 7.52 -13.71
N LEU A 10 -0.50 6.81 -14.77
CA LEU A 10 0.30 6.59 -15.98
C LEU A 10 -0.12 7.58 -17.06
N ASN A 11 0.74 8.55 -17.36
CA ASN A 11 0.45 9.61 -18.32
C ASN A 11 0.64 9.15 -19.77
N THR A 12 -0.17 9.69 -20.69
CA THR A 12 -0.09 9.44 -22.14
C THR A 12 0.42 10.66 -22.91
N PRO A 13 1.23 10.48 -23.98
CA PRO A 13 1.74 9.21 -24.49
C PRO A 13 2.76 8.58 -23.53
N VAL A 14 2.76 7.25 -23.45
CA VAL A 14 3.64 6.51 -22.54
C VAL A 14 5.08 6.60 -23.03
N THR A 15 6.01 6.89 -22.12
CA THR A 15 7.45 6.85 -22.36
C THR A 15 8.11 5.81 -21.45
N TRP A 16 9.29 5.30 -21.85
CA TRP A 16 10.06 4.39 -20.99
C TRP A 16 10.38 5.01 -19.61
N GLY A 17 10.75 6.30 -19.58
CA GLY A 17 10.97 7.03 -18.33
C GLY A 17 9.69 7.16 -17.50
N GLY A 18 8.55 7.39 -18.14
CA GLY A 18 7.24 7.44 -17.48
C GLY A 18 6.83 6.09 -16.86
N ILE A 19 7.14 4.97 -17.53
CA ILE A 19 6.89 3.62 -16.98
C ILE A 19 7.74 3.38 -15.73
N ALA A 20 9.02 3.74 -15.75
CA ALA A 20 9.92 3.53 -14.62
C ALA A 20 9.42 4.27 -13.36
N ILE A 21 9.01 5.53 -13.51
CA ILE A 21 8.45 6.34 -12.41
C ILE A 21 7.13 5.74 -11.91
N TRP A 22 6.23 5.36 -12.82
CA TRP A 22 4.95 4.76 -12.44
C TRP A 22 5.14 3.43 -11.69
N ALA A 23 6.08 2.59 -12.12
CA ALA A 23 6.37 1.31 -11.48
C ALA A 23 6.92 1.48 -10.05
N ASP A 24 7.78 2.48 -9.84
CA ASP A 24 8.30 2.86 -8.52
C ASP A 24 7.16 3.26 -7.57
N GLN A 25 6.29 4.18 -8.03
CA GLN A 25 5.10 4.61 -7.27
C GLN A 25 4.13 3.46 -6.96
N LEU A 26 4.00 2.48 -7.87
CA LEU A 26 3.18 1.29 -7.64
C LEU A 26 3.77 0.41 -6.55
N HIS A 27 5.09 0.22 -6.52
CA HIS A 27 5.73 -0.53 -5.43
C HIS A 27 5.56 0.17 -4.08
N ASP A 28 5.74 1.49 -4.00
CA ASP A 28 5.52 2.26 -2.77
C ASP A 28 4.08 2.12 -2.24
N ALA A 29 3.09 2.18 -3.14
CA ALA A 29 1.69 1.97 -2.79
C ALA A 29 1.43 0.55 -2.24
N LEU A 30 2.03 -0.47 -2.87
CA LEU A 30 1.91 -1.86 -2.40
C LEU A 30 2.58 -2.08 -1.04
N ASP A 31 3.74 -1.48 -0.81
CA ASP A 31 4.46 -1.58 0.45
C ASP A 31 3.69 -0.94 1.60
N THR A 32 3.08 0.22 1.36
CA THR A 32 2.19 0.89 2.31
C THR A 32 0.98 0.01 2.64
N CYS A 33 0.30 -0.53 1.62
CA CYS A 33 -0.85 -1.42 1.81
C CYS A 33 -0.47 -2.68 2.62
N ASN A 34 0.69 -3.26 2.34
CA ASN A 34 1.18 -4.44 3.06
C ASN A 34 1.54 -4.12 4.52
N ALA A 35 2.05 -2.91 4.81
CA ALA A 35 2.29 -2.45 6.18
C ALA A 35 0.97 -2.32 6.97
N ASP A 36 -0.06 -1.74 6.36
CA ASP A 36 -1.38 -1.61 6.99
C ASP A 36 -2.01 -2.98 7.29
N LYS A 37 -1.94 -3.93 6.34
CA LYS A 37 -2.41 -5.31 6.57
C LYS A 37 -1.72 -5.96 7.77
N ARG A 38 -0.41 -5.76 7.91
CA ARG A 38 0.33 -6.25 9.08
C ARG A 38 -0.16 -5.59 10.37
N GLY A 39 -0.37 -4.27 10.36
CA GLY A 39 -0.93 -3.54 11.50
C GLY A 39 -2.30 -4.05 11.92
N ILE A 40 -3.20 -4.26 10.96
CA ILE A 40 -4.55 -4.83 11.19
C ILE A 40 -4.46 -6.24 11.78
N SER A 41 -3.57 -7.09 11.24
CA SER A 41 -3.35 -8.44 11.75
C SER A 41 -2.93 -8.43 13.23
N VAL A 42 -1.97 -7.59 13.60
CA VAL A 42 -1.51 -7.42 14.99
C VAL A 42 -2.66 -6.98 15.90
N LEU A 43 -3.47 -6.02 15.48
CA LEU A 43 -4.64 -5.57 16.25
C LEU A 43 -5.68 -6.67 16.43
N ASN A 44 -5.92 -7.49 15.41
CA ASN A 44 -6.85 -8.62 15.49
C ASN A 44 -6.37 -9.69 16.47
N ILE A 45 -5.09 -10.05 16.45
CA ILE A 45 -4.50 -10.99 17.41
C ILE A 45 -4.64 -10.47 18.85
N ARG A 46 -4.34 -9.19 19.09
CA ARG A 46 -4.52 -8.55 20.41
C ARG A 46 -5.98 -8.60 20.87
N ARG A 47 -6.92 -8.33 19.97
CA ARG A 47 -8.36 -8.40 20.28
C ARG A 47 -8.80 -9.83 20.63
N GLN A 48 -8.28 -10.85 19.95
CA GLN A 48 -8.60 -12.25 20.23
C GLN A 48 -8.06 -12.67 21.59
N THR A 49 -6.77 -12.45 21.83
CA THR A 49 -6.10 -12.78 23.11
C THR A 49 -6.67 -12.04 24.32
N SER A 50 -7.18 -10.81 24.15
CA SER A 50 -7.82 -10.06 25.26
C SER A 50 -9.25 -10.52 25.57
N ARG A 51 -9.83 -11.40 24.75
CA ARG A 51 -11.18 -11.95 24.92
C ARG A 51 -11.18 -13.34 25.55
N GLU A 52 -10.01 -13.96 25.70
CA GLU A 52 -9.76 -15.23 26.39
C GLU A 52 -9.38 -14.97 27.85
#